data_AF-A0A558R817-F1
#
_entry.id   AF-A0A558R817-F1
#
_cell.length_a   1.000
_cell.length_b   1.000
_cell.length_c   1.000
_cell.angle_alpha   90.00
_cell.angle_beta   90.00
_cell.angle_gamma   90.00
#
_symmetry.space_group_name_H-M   'P 1'
#
loop_
_entity.id
_entity.type
_entity.pdbx_description
1 polymer ?
#
loop_
_entity_poly.entity_id
_entity_poly.type
_entity_poly.pdbx_seq_one_letter_code
_entity_poly.pdbx_strand_id
1 'polypeptide(L)'
;MLYGLGKPGQRVRQFVDAGVADMRYQVRDGETAIPADSCAPAMISIDGTTLKVAAVAEDPAAVEALLLASIDAAAAEERRRWLTVAPGQADEYRETWAEVQDFRSLGATLAQILLALAQMSATAQRARFPFLFAEADASGISLSEAATRIEAARQISRESRALIKRKRRSAKIAVKAATSIVAKKAAAKVNWSA
;
A
#
# COMPACT_ATOMS: atom_id res chain seq x y z
N MET A 1 27.07 12.06 -24.74
CA MET A 1 27.71 10.72 -24.79
C MET A 1 27.88 10.33 -23.34
N LEU A 2 27.42 9.14 -22.94
CA LEU A 2 27.42 8.78 -21.52
C LEU A 2 28.84 8.36 -21.11
N TYR A 3 29.30 8.86 -19.97
CA TYR A 3 30.59 8.49 -19.39
C TYR A 3 30.43 7.88 -18.01
N GLY A 4 31.18 6.83 -17.73
CA GLY A 4 31.37 6.30 -16.39
C GLY A 4 32.60 6.93 -15.72
N LEU A 5 32.43 7.41 -14.48
CA LEU A 5 33.50 7.99 -13.66
C LEU A 5 33.90 7.04 -12.53
N GLY A 6 35.20 6.88 -12.29
CA GLY A 6 35.72 6.14 -11.13
C GLY A 6 37.23 5.94 -11.19
N LYS A 7 37.79 5.22 -10.20
CA LYS A 7 39.22 4.89 -10.18
C LYS A 7 39.50 3.57 -10.92
N PRO A 8 40.68 3.41 -11.54
CA PRO A 8 41.10 2.12 -12.07
C PRO A 8 41.04 1.01 -11.00
N GLY A 9 40.49 -0.14 -11.37
CA GLY A 9 40.27 -1.28 -10.49
C GLY A 9 39.01 -1.20 -9.60
N GLN A 10 38.19 -0.15 -9.74
CA GLN A 10 36.96 0.03 -8.97
C GLN A 10 35.71 0.08 -9.86
N ARG A 11 34.54 -0.11 -9.24
CA ARG A 11 33.25 0.10 -9.91
C ARG A 11 33.07 1.58 -10.24
N VAL A 12 32.43 1.85 -11.38
CA VAL A 12 32.01 3.20 -11.75
C VAL A 12 31.14 3.78 -10.63
N ARG A 13 31.55 4.94 -10.12
CA ARG A 13 30.87 5.68 -9.06
C ARG A 13 29.60 6.35 -9.56
N GLN A 14 29.65 6.90 -10.77
CA GLN A 14 28.59 7.73 -11.34
C GLN A 14 28.63 7.70 -12.87
N PHE A 15 27.44 7.78 -13.49
CA PHE A 15 27.27 8.04 -14.91
C PHE A 15 26.89 9.51 -15.14
N VAL A 16 27.49 10.12 -16.15
CA VAL A 16 27.25 11.52 -16.53
C VAL A 16 27.02 11.59 -18.03
N ASP A 17 26.01 12.34 -18.46
CA ASP A 17 25.86 12.72 -19.87
C ASP A 17 26.43 14.13 -20.05
N ALA A 18 27.58 14.22 -20.73
CA ALA A 18 28.31 15.46 -20.93
C ALA A 18 29.14 15.43 -22.22
N GLY A 19 29.63 16.59 -22.66
CA GLY A 19 30.62 16.68 -23.74
C GLY A 19 32.03 16.34 -23.25
N VAL A 20 32.93 15.90 -24.15
CA VAL A 20 34.33 15.54 -23.82
C VAL A 20 35.07 16.66 -23.08
N ALA A 21 34.76 17.93 -23.39
CA ALA A 21 35.36 19.09 -22.76
C ALA A 21 34.92 19.29 -21.29
N ASP A 22 33.68 18.92 -20.96
CA ASP A 22 33.09 19.09 -19.62
C ASP A 22 33.60 18.03 -18.63
N MET A 23 34.11 16.90 -19.12
CA MET A 23 34.60 15.81 -18.28
C MET A 23 35.80 16.21 -17.41
N ARG A 24 36.62 17.17 -17.85
CA ARG A 24 37.79 17.65 -17.10
C ARG A 24 37.45 18.29 -15.76
N TYR A 25 36.22 18.78 -15.59
CA TYR A 25 35.76 19.41 -14.34
C TYR A 25 35.04 18.44 -13.39
N GLN A 26 34.66 17.25 -13.88
CA GLN A 26 33.86 16.28 -13.12
C GLN A 26 34.66 15.07 -12.64
N VAL A 27 35.83 14.82 -13.24
CA VAL A 27 36.78 13.78 -12.84
C VAL A 27 37.54 14.27 -11.61
N ARG A 28 37.49 13.51 -10.50
CA ARG A 28 38.29 13.79 -9.31
C ARG A 28 39.73 13.32 -9.48
N ASP A 29 40.63 13.76 -8.60
CA ASP A 29 42.03 13.37 -8.65
C ASP A 29 42.21 11.83 -8.61
N GLY A 30 42.89 11.29 -9.62
CA GLY A 30 43.07 9.85 -9.86
C GLY A 30 41.85 9.10 -10.41
N GLU A 31 40.73 9.76 -10.75
CA GLU A 31 39.63 9.14 -11.49
C GLU A 31 39.89 9.16 -13.01
N THR A 32 39.22 8.29 -13.75
CA THR A 32 39.21 8.26 -15.21
C THR A 32 37.76 8.28 -15.71
N ALA A 33 37.56 8.92 -16.85
CA ALA A 33 36.30 8.93 -17.58
C ALA A 33 36.38 7.96 -18.75
N ILE A 34 35.48 6.98 -18.79
CA ILE A 34 35.39 6.02 -19.89
C ILE A 34 34.05 6.17 -20.63
N PRO A 35 34.04 6.16 -21.98
CA PRO A 35 32.79 6.09 -22.74
C PRO A 35 31.98 4.86 -22.31
N ALA A 36 30.68 5.05 -22.08
CA ALA A 36 29.76 4.01 -21.70
C ALA A 36 28.56 3.99 -22.65
N ASP A 37 28.28 2.81 -23.22
CA ASP A 37 27.18 2.65 -24.18
C ASP A 37 25.82 2.42 -23.48
N SER A 38 25.80 2.23 -22.14
CA SER A 38 24.57 2.06 -21.34
C SER A 38 24.83 2.34 -19.85
N CYS A 39 23.78 2.64 -19.07
CA CYS A 39 23.82 2.79 -17.60
C CYS A 39 24.06 1.46 -16.84
N ALA A 40 24.64 0.45 -17.49
CA ALA A 40 24.93 -0.85 -16.89
C ALA A 40 26.15 -0.76 -15.96
N PRO A 41 26.22 -1.54 -14.87
CA PRO A 41 27.37 -1.52 -13.98
C PRO A 41 28.66 -1.86 -14.74
N ALA A 42 29.64 -0.96 -14.67
CA ALA A 42 30.95 -1.11 -15.31
C ALA A 42 32.08 -0.99 -14.29
N MET A 43 33.23 -1.58 -14.59
CA MET A 43 34.49 -1.39 -13.86
C MET A 43 35.48 -0.73 -14.80
N ILE A 44 36.29 0.16 -14.23
CA ILE A 44 37.40 0.74 -14.96
C ILE A 44 38.57 -0.22 -14.79
N SER A 45 39.07 -0.76 -15.91
CA SER A 45 40.25 -1.60 -15.90
C SER A 45 41.46 -0.82 -15.39
N ILE A 46 42.46 -1.55 -14.89
CA ILE A 46 43.74 -0.97 -14.45
C ILE A 46 44.45 -0.25 -15.62
N ASP A 47 44.23 -0.71 -16.86
CA ASP A 47 44.76 -0.09 -18.09
C ASP A 47 43.90 1.05 -18.65
N GLY A 48 42.84 1.48 -17.93
CA GLY A 48 41.97 2.58 -18.34
C GLY A 48 40.91 2.21 -19.38
N THR A 49 40.77 0.92 -19.73
CA THR A 49 39.69 0.45 -20.62
C THR A 49 38.40 0.10 -19.85
N THR A 50 37.26 0.09 -20.55
CA THR A 50 35.97 -0.33 -19.98
C THR A 50 35.93 -1.85 -19.84
N LEU A 51 35.97 -2.36 -18.61
CA LEU A 51 35.59 -3.74 -18.34
C LEU A 51 34.07 -3.80 -18.18
N LYS A 52 33.42 -4.56 -19.07
CA LYS A 52 32.04 -5.00 -18.85
C LYS A 52 32.06 -5.95 -17.65
N VAL A 53 31.70 -5.44 -16.48
CA VAL A 53 31.43 -6.30 -15.31
C VAL A 53 30.19 -7.08 -15.69
N ALA A 54 30.30 -8.41 -15.71
CA ALA A 54 29.10 -9.23 -15.76
C ALA A 54 28.18 -8.73 -14.65
N ALA A 55 26.97 -8.26 -15.03
CA ALA A 55 25.99 -7.79 -14.06
C ALA A 55 25.97 -8.79 -12.92
N VAL A 56 26.24 -8.34 -11.68
CA VAL A 56 26.13 -9.23 -10.52
C VAL A 56 24.76 -9.85 -10.64
N ALA A 57 24.71 -11.15 -10.90
CA ALA A 57 23.45 -11.85 -11.09
C ALA A 57 22.68 -11.64 -9.78
N GLU A 58 21.64 -10.82 -9.83
CA GLU A 58 20.72 -10.66 -8.71
C GLU A 58 20.23 -12.07 -8.37
N ASP A 59 20.47 -12.55 -7.15
CA ASP A 59 19.96 -13.85 -6.71
C ASP A 59 18.43 -13.84 -6.87
N PRO A 60 17.86 -14.67 -7.76
CA PRO A 60 16.42 -14.67 -8.02
C PRO A 60 15.59 -14.95 -6.77
N ALA A 61 16.13 -15.72 -5.82
CA ALA A 61 15.46 -16.04 -4.56
C ALA A 61 15.41 -14.82 -3.63
N ALA A 62 16.53 -14.11 -3.46
CA ALA A 62 16.60 -12.87 -2.69
C ALA A 62 15.67 -11.79 -3.26
N VAL A 63 15.63 -11.63 -4.59
CA VAL A 63 14.71 -10.69 -5.26
C VAL A 63 13.26 -11.07 -5.02
N GLU A 64 12.90 -12.35 -5.16
CA GLU A 64 11.54 -12.80 -4.87
C GLU A 64 11.12 -12.47 -3.43
N ALA A 65 11.95 -12.76 -2.44
CA ALA A 65 11.64 -12.48 -1.04
C ALA A 65 11.37 -10.99 -0.79
N LEU A 66 12.21 -10.11 -1.34
CA LEU A 66 12.04 -8.66 -1.26
C LEU A 66 10.74 -8.18 -1.92
N LEU A 67 10.38 -8.73 -3.08
CA LEU A 67 9.14 -8.37 -3.78
C LEU A 67 7.89 -8.86 -3.03
N LEU A 68 7.94 -10.04 -2.41
CA LEU A 68 6.84 -10.52 -1.59
C LEU A 68 6.65 -9.65 -0.34
N ALA A 69 7.74 -9.19 0.28
CA ALA A 69 7.71 -8.28 1.40
C ALA A 69 7.18 -6.89 1.00
N SER A 70 7.57 -6.36 -0.16
CA SER A 70 7.09 -5.06 -0.64
C SER A 70 5.60 -5.07 -0.96
N ILE A 71 5.07 -6.17 -1.53
CA ILE A 71 3.62 -6.36 -1.72
C ILE A 71 2.89 -6.35 -0.38
N ASP A 72 3.46 -6.98 0.65
CA ASP A 72 2.86 -7.04 1.99
C ASP A 72 2.87 -5.66 2.67
N ALA A 73 3.96 -4.90 2.52
CA ALA A 73 4.07 -3.52 3.02
C ALA A 73 3.09 -2.57 2.32
N ALA A 74 2.98 -2.64 0.99
CA ALA A 74 2.02 -1.83 0.23
C ALA A 74 0.57 -2.17 0.60
N ALA A 75 0.25 -3.46 0.76
CA ALA A 75 -1.07 -3.88 1.22
C ALA A 75 -1.39 -3.38 2.65
N ALA A 76 -0.39 -3.24 3.51
CA ALA A 76 -0.55 -2.71 4.86
C ALA A 76 -0.80 -1.18 4.84
N GLU A 77 -0.08 -0.44 3.99
CA GLU A 77 -0.34 0.99 3.74
C GLU A 77 -1.77 1.22 3.26
N GLU A 78 -2.22 0.43 2.27
CA GLU A 78 -3.59 0.53 1.77
C GLU A 78 -4.64 0.22 2.85
N ARG A 79 -4.37 -0.74 3.74
CA ARG A 79 -5.27 -1.01 4.88
C ARG A 79 -5.28 0.13 5.90
N ARG A 80 -4.16 0.82 6.11
CA ARG A 80 -4.08 1.94 7.05
C ARG A 80 -5.04 3.07 6.68
N ARG A 81 -5.32 3.28 5.39
CA ARG A 81 -6.34 4.23 4.93
C ARG A 81 -7.76 3.93 5.46
N TRP A 82 -8.02 2.66 5.82
CA TRP A 82 -9.31 2.18 6.34
C TRP A 82 -9.28 1.84 7.83
N LEU A 83 -8.16 2.08 8.50
CA LEU A 83 -7.99 1.90 9.94
C LEU A 83 -7.80 3.29 10.51
N THR A 84 -8.83 3.83 11.15
CA THR A 84 -8.64 4.95 12.08
C THR A 84 -7.84 4.42 13.27
N VAL A 85 -6.67 5.00 13.51
CA VAL A 85 -5.60 4.46 14.38
C VAL A 85 -5.77 4.91 15.84
N ALA A 86 -7.01 5.06 16.32
CA ALA A 86 -7.25 5.42 17.72
C ALA A 86 -7.45 4.15 18.56
N PRO A 87 -6.73 4.00 19.69
CA PRO A 87 -7.02 2.95 20.67
C PRO A 87 -8.50 2.99 21.11
N GLY A 88 -9.15 1.83 21.23
CA GLY A 88 -10.55 1.70 21.64
C GLY A 88 -11.59 1.82 20.52
N GLN A 89 -11.23 2.40 19.37
CA GLN A 89 -12.17 2.61 18.27
C GLN A 89 -12.62 1.32 17.57
N ALA A 90 -11.80 0.27 17.63
CA ALA A 90 -12.16 -1.05 17.11
C ALA A 90 -13.26 -1.73 17.94
N ASP A 91 -13.23 -1.52 19.26
CA ASP A 91 -14.26 -2.02 20.18
C ASP A 91 -15.54 -1.21 19.98
N GLU A 92 -15.44 0.12 19.91
CA GLU A 92 -16.56 1.01 19.59
C GLU A 92 -17.26 0.60 18.28
N TYR A 93 -16.53 0.43 17.17
CA TYR A 93 -17.13 -0.02 15.91
C TYR A 93 -17.78 -1.41 15.99
N ARG A 94 -17.28 -2.29 16.87
CA ARG A 94 -17.89 -3.61 17.09
C ARG A 94 -19.22 -3.45 17.81
N GLU A 95 -19.26 -2.68 18.88
CA GLU A 95 -20.49 -2.43 19.66
C GLU A 95 -21.53 -1.66 18.82
N THR A 96 -21.13 -0.58 18.13
CA THR A 96 -22.00 0.17 17.21
C THR A 96 -22.61 -0.75 16.15
N TRP A 97 -21.84 -1.69 15.62
CA TRP A 97 -22.39 -2.65 14.66
C TRP A 97 -23.33 -3.67 15.30
N ALA A 98 -23.05 -4.13 16.51
CA ALA A 98 -23.95 -5.02 17.24
C ALA A 98 -25.31 -4.34 17.46
N GLU A 99 -25.32 -3.04 17.78
CA GLU A 99 -26.54 -2.24 17.88
C GLU A 99 -27.28 -2.12 16.54
N VAL A 100 -26.57 -1.87 15.43
CA VAL A 100 -27.20 -1.87 14.10
C VAL A 100 -27.83 -3.23 13.79
N GLN A 101 -27.16 -4.33 14.15
CA GLN A 101 -27.73 -5.66 13.98
C GLN A 101 -28.94 -5.88 14.87
N ASP A 102 -28.90 -5.50 16.15
CA ASP A 102 -30.07 -5.60 17.04
C ASP A 102 -31.24 -4.78 16.45
N PHE A 103 -30.99 -3.53 16.08
CA PHE A 103 -31.96 -2.63 15.45
C PHE A 103 -32.60 -3.23 14.19
N ARG A 104 -31.83 -3.91 13.33
CA ARG A 104 -32.33 -4.59 12.12
C ARG A 104 -32.99 -5.95 12.41
N SER A 105 -32.56 -6.65 13.46
CA SER A 105 -32.99 -8.02 13.79
C SER A 105 -34.35 -8.09 14.48
N LEU A 106 -34.93 -6.94 14.85
CA LEU A 106 -36.26 -6.84 15.44
C LEU A 106 -37.39 -7.44 14.56
N GLY A 107 -37.08 -7.89 13.34
CA GLY A 107 -37.97 -8.70 12.49
C GLY A 107 -39.23 -7.99 12.01
N ALA A 108 -39.32 -6.69 12.32
CA ALA A 108 -40.45 -5.84 12.05
C ALA A 108 -40.04 -4.79 11.00
N THR A 109 -41.02 -4.25 10.30
CA THR A 109 -40.80 -3.10 9.40
C THR A 109 -40.15 -1.95 10.17
N LEU A 110 -39.40 -1.07 9.49
CA LEU A 110 -38.82 0.12 10.12
C LEU A 110 -39.87 0.94 10.89
N ALA A 111 -41.10 1.04 10.35
CA ALA A 111 -42.21 1.70 11.01
C ALA A 111 -42.59 1.05 12.35
N GLN A 112 -42.61 -0.29 12.43
CA GLN A 112 -42.88 -1.01 13.68
C GLN A 112 -41.75 -0.87 14.70
N ILE A 113 -40.50 -0.84 14.25
CA ILE A 113 -39.33 -0.61 15.11
C ILE A 113 -39.39 0.79 15.73
N LEU A 114 -39.63 1.81 14.91
CA LEU A 114 -39.76 3.20 15.37
C LEU A 114 -40.98 3.37 16.28
N LEU A 115 -42.10 2.69 16.00
CA LEU A 115 -43.28 2.72 16.85
C LEU A 115 -42.99 2.08 18.22
N ALA A 116 -42.32 0.93 18.26
CA ALA A 116 -41.94 0.27 19.50
C ALA A 116 -40.96 1.13 20.33
N LEU A 117 -40.00 1.76 19.66
CA LEU A 117 -39.09 2.71 20.31
C LEU A 117 -39.84 3.92 20.89
N ALA A 118 -40.82 4.46 20.16
CA ALA A 118 -41.63 5.58 20.63
C ALA A 118 -42.47 5.24 21.89
N GLN A 119 -42.74 3.96 22.16
CA GLN A 119 -43.38 3.51 23.41
C GLN A 119 -42.41 3.42 24.59
N MET A 120 -41.10 3.46 24.35
CA MET A 120 -40.08 3.48 25.39
C MET A 120 -39.80 4.91 25.83
N SER A 121 -39.48 5.12 27.11
CA SER A 121 -38.96 6.41 27.56
C SER A 121 -37.64 6.74 26.86
N ALA A 122 -37.33 8.03 26.68
CA ALA A 122 -36.08 8.46 26.06
C ALA A 122 -34.84 7.86 26.75
N THR A 123 -34.88 7.70 28.07
CA THR A 123 -33.83 7.03 28.87
C THR A 123 -33.68 5.56 28.48
N ALA A 124 -34.79 4.84 28.33
CA ALA A 124 -34.76 3.42 27.96
C ALA A 124 -34.29 3.22 26.50
N GLN A 125 -34.65 4.13 25.58
CA GLN A 125 -34.17 4.11 24.21
C GLN A 125 -32.64 4.28 24.16
N ARG A 126 -32.10 5.30 24.86
CA ARG A 126 -30.67 5.57 24.93
C ARG A 126 -29.86 4.51 25.66
N ALA A 127 -30.46 3.81 26.64
CA ALA A 127 -29.81 2.68 27.30
C ALA A 127 -29.72 1.45 26.40
N ARG A 128 -30.66 1.28 25.45
CA ARG A 128 -30.68 0.15 24.52
C ARG A 128 -29.74 0.34 23.33
N PHE A 129 -29.65 1.57 22.80
CA PHE A 129 -28.84 1.89 21.62
C PHE A 129 -27.89 3.08 21.85
N PRO A 130 -27.05 3.06 22.90
CA PRO A 130 -26.19 4.18 23.26
C PRO A 130 -25.27 4.66 22.11
N PHE A 131 -24.70 3.77 21.31
CA PHE A 131 -23.78 4.15 20.24
C PHE A 131 -24.51 4.77 19.03
N LEU A 132 -25.64 4.20 18.62
CA LEU A 132 -26.46 4.75 17.54
C LEU A 132 -27.05 6.11 17.89
N PHE A 133 -27.45 6.32 19.14
CA PHE A 133 -27.89 7.64 19.60
C PHE A 133 -26.76 8.65 19.61
N ALA A 134 -25.55 8.26 20.04
CA ALA A 134 -24.39 9.14 19.99
C ALA A 134 -24.07 9.57 18.55
N GLU A 135 -24.10 8.65 17.58
CA GLU A 135 -23.90 8.95 16.15
C GLU A 135 -24.99 9.87 15.60
N ALA A 136 -26.25 9.59 15.92
CA ALA A 136 -27.40 10.37 15.48
C ALA A 136 -27.36 11.81 16.02
N ASP A 137 -27.08 11.96 17.32
CA ASP A 137 -26.97 13.25 18.01
C ASP A 137 -25.76 14.05 17.46
N ALA A 138 -24.60 13.41 17.28
CA ALA A 138 -23.39 14.07 16.76
C ALA A 138 -23.55 14.51 15.29
N SER A 139 -24.31 13.76 14.50
CA SER A 139 -24.53 14.03 13.08
C SER A 139 -25.79 14.86 12.78
N GLY A 140 -26.65 15.11 13.78
CA GLY A 140 -27.93 15.81 13.59
C GLY A 140 -28.91 15.06 12.69
N ILE A 141 -28.90 13.73 12.72
CA ILE A 141 -29.73 12.85 11.86
C ILE A 141 -30.62 11.93 12.68
N SER A 142 -31.57 11.26 12.02
CA SER A 142 -32.40 10.25 12.69
C SER A 142 -31.62 8.99 13.03
N LEU A 143 -32.08 8.24 14.05
CA LEU A 143 -31.51 6.93 14.43
C LEU A 143 -31.47 5.94 13.25
N SER A 144 -32.52 5.93 12.42
CA SER A 144 -32.59 5.09 11.22
C SER A 144 -31.59 5.49 10.15
N GLU A 145 -31.35 6.80 10.00
CA GLU A 145 -30.35 7.31 9.06
C GLU A 145 -28.93 6.97 9.54
N ALA A 146 -28.65 7.14 10.84
CA ALA A 146 -27.39 6.73 11.45
C ALA A 146 -27.10 5.24 11.22
N ALA A 147 -28.07 4.36 11.51
CA ALA A 147 -27.95 2.93 11.27
C ALA A 147 -27.65 2.60 9.79
N THR A 148 -28.32 3.29 8.87
CA THR A 148 -28.11 3.12 7.42
C THR A 148 -26.72 3.58 6.96
N ARG A 149 -26.22 4.71 7.48
CA ARG A 149 -24.87 5.20 7.17
C ARG A 149 -23.78 4.28 7.68
N ILE A 150 -23.92 3.78 8.91
CA ILE A 150 -22.98 2.82 9.50
C ILE A 150 -22.95 1.52 8.69
N GLU A 151 -24.12 1.02 8.28
CA GLU A 151 -24.24 -0.17 7.44
C GLU A 151 -23.56 0.01 6.07
N ALA A 152 -23.79 1.14 5.41
CA ALA A 152 -23.15 1.48 4.14
C ALA A 152 -21.62 1.60 4.30
N ALA A 153 -21.14 2.32 5.32
CA ALA A 153 -19.72 2.46 5.61
C ALA A 153 -19.03 1.12 5.88
N ARG A 154 -19.69 0.23 6.61
CA ARG A 154 -19.20 -1.14 6.84
C ARG A 154 -19.12 -1.93 5.55
N GLN A 155 -20.13 -1.86 4.69
CA GLN A 155 -20.14 -2.58 3.42
C GLN A 155 -18.97 -2.13 2.53
N ILE A 156 -18.78 -0.82 2.37
CA ILE A 156 -17.65 -0.23 1.64
C ILE A 156 -16.31 -0.72 2.23
N SER A 157 -16.17 -0.68 3.55
CA SER A 157 -14.95 -1.16 4.23
C SER A 157 -14.68 -2.65 3.98
N ARG A 158 -15.71 -3.51 4.00
CA ARG A 158 -15.59 -4.94 3.70
C ARG A 158 -15.15 -5.19 2.26
N GLU A 159 -15.78 -4.52 1.32
CA GLU A 159 -15.46 -4.64 -0.12
C GLU A 159 -14.02 -4.19 -0.40
N SER A 160 -13.61 -3.05 0.16
CA SER A 160 -12.24 -2.55 0.06
C SER A 160 -11.21 -3.50 0.65
N ARG A 161 -11.46 -4.06 1.84
CA ARG A 161 -10.56 -5.05 2.47
C ARG A 161 -10.48 -6.36 1.65
N ALA A 162 -11.60 -6.79 1.08
CA ALA A 162 -11.64 -7.96 0.20
C ALA A 162 -10.85 -7.72 -1.10
N LEU A 163 -10.98 -6.54 -1.71
CA LEU A 163 -10.22 -6.13 -2.89
C LEU A 163 -8.72 -6.15 -2.62
N ILE A 164 -8.27 -5.52 -1.53
CA ILE A 164 -6.86 -5.50 -1.12
C ILE A 164 -6.34 -6.93 -0.93
N LYS A 165 -7.10 -7.79 -0.25
CA LYS A 165 -6.73 -9.20 -0.04
C LYS A 165 -6.58 -9.95 -1.36
N ARG A 166 -7.51 -9.76 -2.30
CA ARG A 166 -7.48 -10.38 -3.63
C ARG A 166 -6.26 -9.93 -4.41
N LYS A 167 -6.05 -8.62 -4.56
CA LYS A 167 -4.92 -8.03 -5.30
C LYS A 167 -3.57 -8.49 -4.73
N ARG A 168 -3.41 -8.42 -3.41
CA ARG A 168 -2.20 -8.91 -2.71
C ARG A 168 -1.93 -10.37 -3.07
N ARG A 169 -2.94 -11.24 -2.98
CA ARG A 169 -2.75 -12.68 -3.22
C ARG A 169 -2.43 -12.96 -4.69
N SER A 170 -3.13 -12.33 -5.62
CA SER A 170 -2.86 -12.49 -7.06
C SER A 170 -1.45 -12.04 -7.43
N ALA A 171 -0.98 -10.91 -6.90
CA ALA A 171 0.38 -10.42 -7.15
C ALA A 171 1.45 -11.38 -6.61
N LYS A 172 1.29 -11.91 -5.40
CA LYS A 172 2.24 -12.90 -4.83
C LYS A 172 2.27 -14.19 -5.65
N ILE A 173 1.13 -14.65 -6.17
CA ILE A 173 1.07 -15.81 -7.07
C ILE A 173 1.82 -15.51 -8.37
N ALA A 174 1.58 -14.33 -8.98
CA ALA A 174 2.24 -13.93 -10.21
C ALA A 174 3.77 -13.78 -10.07
N VAL A 175 4.25 -13.22 -8.95
CA VAL A 175 5.70 -13.15 -8.64
C VAL A 175 6.31 -14.55 -8.54
N LYS A 176 5.64 -15.48 -7.87
CA LYS A 176 6.14 -16.86 -7.73
C LYS A 176 6.15 -17.63 -9.06
N ALA A 177 5.14 -17.40 -9.91
CA ALA A 177 5.03 -18.04 -11.22
C ALA A 177 6.03 -17.49 -12.26
N ALA A 178 6.49 -16.25 -12.09
CA ALA A 178 7.43 -15.61 -13.01
C ALA A 178 8.83 -16.25 -12.94
N THR A 179 9.39 -16.58 -14.11
CA THR A 179 10.68 -17.27 -14.25
C THR A 179 11.87 -16.31 -14.42
N SER A 180 11.62 -15.03 -14.66
CA SER A 180 12.66 -14.01 -14.81
C SER A 180 12.50 -12.89 -13.79
N ILE A 181 13.61 -12.26 -13.41
CA ILE A 181 13.62 -11.12 -12.48
C ILE A 181 12.77 -9.96 -13.00
N VAL A 182 12.84 -9.68 -14.31
CA VAL A 182 12.04 -8.64 -14.95
C VAL A 182 10.55 -8.93 -14.80
N ALA A 183 10.12 -10.17 -15.06
CA ALA A 183 8.72 -10.57 -14.91
C ALA A 183 8.28 -10.54 -13.43
N LYS A 184 9.14 -10.93 -12.49
CA LYS A 184 8.86 -10.81 -11.04
C LYS A 184 8.64 -9.35 -10.63
N LYS A 185 9.53 -8.43 -11.04
CA LYS A 185 9.41 -7.00 -10.76
C LYS A 185 8.14 -6.40 -11.39
N ALA A 186 7.76 -6.84 -12.60
CA ALA A 186 6.50 -6.41 -13.23
C ALA A 186 5.26 -6.93 -12.47
N ALA A 187 5.26 -8.21 -12.08
CA ALA A 187 4.16 -8.82 -11.32
C ALA A 187 3.95 -8.20 -9.93
N ALA A 188 5.01 -7.65 -9.33
CA ALA A 188 4.94 -6.97 -8.04
C ALA A 188 4.31 -5.56 -8.13
N LYS A 189 4.15 -4.98 -9.33
CA LYS A 189 3.48 -3.69 -9.52
C LYS A 189 1.97 -3.86 -9.43
N VAL A 190 1.43 -3.74 -8.21
CA VAL A 190 0.00 -3.83 -7.96
C VAL A 190 -0.65 -2.46 -8.14
N ASN A 191 -1.67 -2.37 -8.99
CA ASN A 191 -2.56 -1.21 -8.97
C ASN A 191 -3.53 -1.32 -7.80
N TRP A 192 -3.36 -0.48 -6.78
CA TRP A 192 -4.19 -0.50 -5.58
C TRP A 192 -5.48 0.31 -5.69
N SER A 193 -5.64 1.17 -6.71
CA SER A 193 -6.86 1.97 -6.90
C SER A 193 -8.11 1.08 -7.01
N ALA A 194 -9.21 1.52 -6.41
CA ALA A 194 -10.51 0.85 -6.52
C ALA A 194 -10.96 0.77 -7.99
#